data_AF-A0A3S3E8M3-F1
#
_entry.id   AF-A0A3S3E8M3-F1
#
_cell.length_a   1.000
_cell.length_b   1.000
_cell.length_c   1.000
_cell.angle_alpha   90.00
_cell.angle_beta   90.00
_cell.angle_gamma   90.00
#
_symmetry.space_group_name_H-M   'P 1'
#
loop_
_entity.id
_entity.type
_entity.pdbx_description
1 polymer ?
#
loop_
_entity_poly.entity_id
_entity_poly.type
_entity_poly.pdbx_seq_one_letter_code
_entity_poly.pdbx_strand_id
1 'polypeptide(L)'
;MSLYIRDDEVDALARQLQSAIKAPTKTEAVRIALKRELERAHAVLPLSERIRKYQDAARALGPDDPDFNMKKFMDEGWDDL
;
A
#
# COMPACT_ATOMS: atom_id res chain seq x y z
N MET A 1 -8.44 -1.79 -25.93
CA MET A 1 -9.89 -1.56 -25.73
C MET A 1 -10.11 -0.09 -25.44
N SER A 2 -11.00 0.60 -26.15
CA SER A 2 -11.31 2.01 -25.92
C SER A 2 -12.34 2.18 -24.81
N LEU A 3 -12.11 3.15 -23.91
CA LEU A 3 -13.08 3.53 -22.89
C LEU A 3 -14.11 4.49 -23.51
N TYR A 4 -15.37 4.06 -23.61
CA TYR A 4 -16.48 4.90 -24.05
C TYR A 4 -17.12 5.59 -22.85
N ILE A 5 -17.13 6.92 -22.87
CA ILE A 5 -17.72 7.77 -21.84
C ILE A 5 -18.85 8.52 -22.54
N ARG A 6 -20.08 8.37 -22.03
CA ARG A 6 -21.28 9.00 -22.62
C ARG A 6 -21.51 10.43 -22.14
N ASP A 7 -20.99 10.73 -20.96
CA ASP A 7 -21.10 12.04 -20.35
C ASP A 7 -19.99 12.95 -20.88
N ASP A 8 -20.37 14.08 -21.46
CA ASP A 8 -19.44 15.01 -22.10
C ASP A 8 -18.51 15.68 -21.09
N GLU A 9 -18.96 15.94 -19.87
CA GLU A 9 -18.14 16.52 -18.82
C GLU A 9 -17.06 15.52 -18.37
N VAL A 10 -17.44 14.26 -18.19
CA VAL A 10 -16.51 13.19 -17.83
C VAL A 10 -15.51 12.91 -18.96
N ASP A 11 -15.93 12.98 -20.23
CA ASP A 11 -15.01 12.84 -21.37
C ASP A 11 -13.99 13.98 -21.41
N ALA A 12 -14.42 15.21 -21.16
CA ALA A 12 -13.56 16.38 -21.10
C ALA A 12 -12.54 16.24 -19.96
N LEU A 13 -12.96 15.81 -18.77
CA LEU A 13 -12.06 15.54 -17.63
C LEU A 13 -11.04 14.45 -17.96
N ALA A 14 -11.47 13.36 -18.59
CA ALA A 14 -10.58 12.27 -18.97
C ALA A 14 -9.52 12.71 -20.01
N ARG A 15 -9.88 13.60 -20.95
CA ARG A 15 -8.93 14.22 -21.90
C ARG A 15 -7.97 15.17 -21.21
N GLN A 16 -8.46 16.04 -20.33
CA GLN A 16 -7.61 16.94 -19.55
C GLN A 16 -6.60 16.15 -18.71
N LEU A 17 -7.05 15.09 -18.04
CA LEU A 17 -6.19 14.19 -17.28
C LEU A 17 -5.15 13.52 -18.17
N GLN A 18 -5.55 13.00 -19.34
CA GLN A 18 -4.63 12.41 -20.30
C GLN A 18 -3.52 13.38 -20.68
N SER A 19 -3.86 14.63 -21.00
CA SER A 19 -2.89 15.68 -21.33
C SER A 19 -2.00 16.03 -20.13
N ALA A 20 -2.57 16.16 -18.93
CA ALA A 20 -1.85 16.54 -17.72
C ALA A 20 -0.78 15.52 -17.33
N ILE A 21 -1.09 14.22 -17.41
CA ILE A 21 -0.16 13.14 -17.05
C ILE A 21 0.61 12.58 -18.26
N LYS A 22 0.38 13.13 -19.45
CA LYS A 22 0.95 12.70 -20.73
C LYS A 22 0.73 11.21 -21.01
N ALA A 23 -0.45 10.70 -20.67
CA ALA A 23 -0.80 9.31 -20.92
C ALA A 23 -1.02 9.08 -22.43
N PRO A 24 -0.57 7.94 -22.96
CA PRO A 24 -0.68 7.64 -24.40
C PRO A 24 -2.14 7.50 -24.85
N THR A 25 -3.06 7.13 -23.96
CA THR A 25 -4.50 7.04 -24.27
C THR A 25 -5.35 7.56 -23.12
N LYS A 26 -6.57 8.02 -23.42
CA LYS A 26 -7.60 8.36 -22.43
C LYS A 26 -7.89 7.20 -21.47
N THR A 27 -7.93 5.98 -21.98
CA THR A 27 -8.12 4.76 -21.17
C THR A 27 -7.00 4.57 -20.15
N GLU A 28 -5.75 4.73 -20.58
CA GLU A 28 -4.58 4.66 -19.70
C GLU A 28 -4.62 5.75 -18.63
N ALA A 29 -5.01 6.98 -19.01
CA ALA A 29 -5.15 8.08 -18.08
C ALA A 29 -6.15 7.78 -16.96
N VAL A 30 -7.35 7.33 -17.33
CA VAL A 30 -8.41 6.97 -16.39
C VAL A 30 -8.01 5.79 -15.52
N ARG A 31 -7.36 4.76 -16.09
CA ARG A 31 -6.85 3.61 -15.34
C ARG A 31 -5.87 4.05 -14.25
N ILE A 32 -4.94 4.94 -14.57
CA ILE A 32 -3.96 5.47 -13.60
C ILE A 32 -4.67 6.25 -12.50
N ALA A 33 -5.63 7.11 -12.84
CA ALA A 33 -6.40 7.86 -11.84
C ALA A 33 -7.18 6.94 -10.89
N LEU A 34 -7.89 5.94 -11.42
CA LEU A 34 -8.64 4.98 -10.61
C LEU A 34 -7.73 4.17 -9.69
N LYS A 35 -6.55 3.72 -10.18
CA LYS A 35 -5.57 3.04 -9.33
C LYS A 35 -5.10 3.92 -8.18
N ARG A 36 -4.73 5.18 -8.46
CA ARG A 36 -4.28 6.13 -7.42
C ARG A 36 -5.40 6.44 -6.42
N GLU A 37 -6.64 6.53 -6.88
CA GLU A 37 -7.77 6.79 -5.98
C GLU A 37 -8.09 5.58 -5.11
N LEU A 38 -8.03 4.36 -5.65
CA LEU A 38 -8.13 3.14 -4.86
C LEU A 38 -6.99 3.03 -3.86
N GLU A 39 -5.75 3.33 -4.26
CA GLU A 39 -4.60 3.38 -3.34
C GLU A 39 -4.82 4.42 -2.24
N ARG A 40 -5.34 5.61 -2.54
CA ARG A 40 -5.68 6.61 -1.53
C ARG A 40 -6.76 6.10 -0.60
N ALA A 41 -7.86 5.56 -1.13
CA ALA A 41 -8.95 5.00 -0.34
C ALA A 41 -8.48 3.83 0.57
N HIS A 42 -7.58 2.98 0.07
CA HIS A 42 -6.93 1.93 0.85
C HIS A 42 -5.87 2.47 1.81
N ALA A 43 -5.22 3.58 1.51
CA ALA A 43 -4.31 4.25 2.44
C ALA A 43 -5.05 4.90 3.62
N VAL A 44 -6.35 5.18 3.46
CA VAL A 44 -7.26 5.55 4.56
C VAL A 44 -7.60 4.35 5.47
N LEU A 45 -7.13 3.14 5.19
CA LEU A 45 -7.20 2.06 6.18
C LEU A 45 -6.54 2.55 7.48
N PRO A 46 -7.28 2.57 8.61
CA PRO A 46 -6.76 3.02 9.89
C PRO A 46 -5.43 2.33 10.18
N LEU A 47 -4.49 3.02 10.85
CA LEU A 47 -3.18 2.46 11.18
C LEU A 47 -3.30 1.05 11.80
N SER A 48 -4.33 0.85 12.63
CA SER A 48 -4.67 -0.43 13.25
C SER A 48 -4.89 -1.57 12.25
N GLU A 49 -5.49 -1.31 11.09
CA GLU A 49 -5.71 -2.33 10.05
C GLU A 49 -4.43 -2.59 9.25
N ARG A 50 -3.63 -1.55 9.00
CA ARG A 50 -2.34 -1.67 8.31
C ARG A 50 -1.32 -2.48 9.11
N ILE A 51 -1.31 -2.34 10.44
CA ILE A 51 -0.38 -3.07 11.32
C ILE A 51 -0.88 -4.46 11.72
N ARG A 52 -2.17 -4.76 11.51
CA ARG A 52 -2.81 -6.01 11.94
C ARG A 52 -2.06 -7.25 11.43
N LYS A 53 -1.64 -7.26 10.16
CA LYS A 53 -0.86 -8.38 9.59
C LYS A 53 0.46 -8.65 10.34
N TYR A 54 1.12 -7.60 10.84
CA TYR A 54 2.36 -7.73 11.60
C TYR A 54 2.08 -8.14 13.04
N GLN A 55 1.01 -7.62 13.64
CA GLN A 55 0.55 -8.04 14.97
C GLN A 55 0.13 -9.51 14.99
N ASP A 56 -0.55 -9.98 13.95
CA ASP A 56 -0.96 -11.38 13.82
C ASP A 56 0.25 -12.30 13.59
N ALA A 57 1.21 -11.86 12.77
CA ALA A 57 2.48 -12.57 12.60
C ALA A 57 3.27 -12.66 13.91
N ALA A 58 3.34 -11.56 14.68
CA ALA A 58 3.99 -11.56 16.00
C ALA A 58 3.26 -12.48 16.98
N ARG A 59 1.93 -12.45 17.01
CA ARG A 59 1.12 -13.35 17.86
C ARG A 59 1.29 -14.82 17.49
N ALA A 60 1.51 -15.12 16.21
CA ALA A 60 1.77 -16.49 15.74
C ALA A 60 3.14 -17.04 16.17
N LEU A 61 4.09 -16.19 16.58
CA LEU A 61 5.39 -16.64 17.13
C LEU A 61 5.24 -17.28 18.52
N GLY A 62 4.10 -17.07 19.19
CA GLY A 62 3.85 -17.57 20.54
C GLY A 62 3.99 -16.48 21.60
N PRO A 63 3.76 -16.83 22.88
CA PRO A 63 3.91 -15.91 23.98
C PRO A 63 5.39 -15.52 24.17
N ASP A 64 5.61 -14.30 24.67
CA ASP A 64 6.93 -13.85 25.08
C ASP A 64 7.46 -14.76 26.20
N ASP A 65 8.73 -15.17 26.10
CA ASP A 65 9.41 -15.92 27.14
C ASP A 65 9.79 -14.94 28.29
N PRO A 66 9.15 -15.04 29.47
CA PRO A 66 9.42 -14.12 30.58
C PRO A 66 10.82 -14.29 31.18
N ASP A 67 11.49 -15.43 30.93
CA ASP A 67 12.83 -15.72 31.43
C ASP A 67 13.91 -15.37 30.39
N PHE A 68 13.53 -14.81 29.23
CA PHE A 68 14.47 -14.44 28.17
C PHE A 68 15.42 -13.32 28.61
N ASN A 69 16.71 -13.66 28.74
CA ASN A 69 17.75 -12.69 29.09
C ASN A 69 18.39 -12.10 27.83
N MET A 70 17.87 -10.94 27.40
CA MET A 70 18.37 -10.21 26.24
C MET A 70 19.87 -9.89 26.33
N LYS A 71 20.39 -9.55 27.52
CA LYS A 71 21.81 -9.22 27.69
C LYS A 71 22.69 -10.43 27.40
N LYS A 72 22.37 -11.58 27.99
CA LYS A 72 23.12 -12.83 27.79
C LYS A 72 23.08 -13.27 26.31
N PHE A 73 21.90 -13.21 25.69
CA PHE A 73 21.74 -13.54 24.26
C PHE A 73 22.61 -12.66 23.35
N MET A 74 22.66 -11.35 23.63
CA MET A 74 23.51 -10.44 22.87
C MET A 74 24.98 -10.73 23.14
N ASP A 75 25.41 -10.81 24.41
CA ASP A 75 26.81 -11.08 24.78
C ASP A 75 27.34 -12.36 24.08
N GLU A 76 26.56 -13.45 24.05
CA GLU A 76 26.92 -14.71 23.35
C GLU A 76 27.08 -14.55 21.83
N GLY A 77 26.31 -13.67 21.18
CA GLY A 77 26.41 -13.41 19.74
C GLY A 77 27.56 -12.49 19.33
N TRP A 78 28.17 -11.77 20.27
CA TRP A 78 29.31 -10.89 20.05
C TRP A 78 30.66 -11.53 20.43
N ASP A 79 30.66 -12.55 21.30
CA ASP A 79 31.87 -13.29 21.70
C ASP A 79 32.39 -14.26 20.61
N ASP A 80 31.57 -14.60 19.60
CA ASP A 80 31.94 -15.45 18.45
C ASP A 80 32.51 -14.65 17.23
N LEU A 81 32.82 -13.35 17.41
CA LEU A 81 33.46 -12.45 16.42
C LEU A 81 34.89 -12.07 16.83
#